data_AF-C7CFH2-F1
#
_entry.id   AF-C7CFH2-F1
#
_cell.length_a   1.000
_cell.length_b   1.000
_cell.length_c   1.000
_cell.angle_alpha   90.00
_cell.angle_beta   90.00
_cell.angle_gamma   90.00
#
_symmetry.space_group_name_H-M   'P 1'
#
loop_
_entity.id
_entity.type
_entity.pdbx_description
1 polymer ?
#
loop_
_entity_poly.entity_id
_entity_poly.type
_entity_poly.pdbx_seq_one_letter_code
_entity_poly.pdbx_strand_id
1 'polypeptide(L)' 'MGSRVDFRDNSTGRMQSVTLVYPGEADIEQGKVSILTPIGAALIGLSKGQSIDWATRTGETRRLTVLAVREAAFA' A
#
# COMPACT_ATOMS: atom_id res chain seq x y z
N MET A 1 5.71 -9.02 5.99
CA MET A 1 4.24 -9.00 5.85
C MET A 1 3.66 -8.64 7.20
N GLY A 2 2.52 -7.95 7.22
CA GLY A 2 2.04 -7.31 8.44
C GLY A 2 2.74 -5.99 8.76
N SER A 3 3.20 -5.27 7.73
CA SER A 3 3.73 -3.92 7.88
C SER A 3 2.65 -2.91 7.52
N ARG A 4 2.53 -1.85 8.32
CA ARG A 4 1.70 -0.68 8.01
C ARG A 4 2.51 0.31 7.18
N VAL A 5 2.02 0.62 6.00
CA VAL A 5 2.66 1.50 5.03
C VAL A 5 1.81 2.73 4.83
N ASP A 6 2.43 3.90 5.02
CA ASP A 6 1.85 5.17 4.66
C ASP A 6 2.43 5.60 3.32
N PHE A 7 1.57 5.87 2.35
CA PHE A 7 2.00 6.31 1.04
C PHE A 7 1.13 7.48 0.55
N ARG A 8 1.68 8.24 -0.40
CA ARG A 8 0.97 9.30 -1.11
C ARG A 8 0.78 8.90 -2.56
N ASP A 9 -0.45 8.98 -3.05
CA ASP A 9 -0.75 9.01 -4.48
C ASP A 9 -0.30 10.37 -5.02
N ASN A 10 0.73 10.42 -5.86
CA ASN A 10 1.26 11.67 -6.39
C ASN A 10 0.35 12.28 -7.47
N SER A 11 -0.56 11.50 -8.08
CA SER A 11 -1.52 12.01 -9.05
C SER A 11 -2.65 12.79 -8.37
N THR A 12 -3.09 12.33 -7.19
CA THR A 12 -4.22 12.95 -6.46
C THR A 12 -3.81 13.74 -5.22
N GLY A 13 -2.56 13.61 -4.77
CA GLY A 13 -2.07 14.15 -3.50
C GLY A 13 -2.59 13.43 -2.26
N ARG A 14 -3.45 12.40 -2.41
CA ARG A 14 -4.07 11.70 -1.28
C ARG A 14 -3.04 10.86 -0.52
N MET A 15 -3.07 10.97 0.80
CA MET A 15 -2.30 10.12 1.70
C MET A 15 -3.18 8.99 2.22
N GLN A 16 -2.63 7.77 2.22
CA GLN A 16 -3.32 6.57 2.69
C GLN A 16 -2.39 5.75 3.58
N SER A 17 -2.97 5.09 4.57
CA SER A 17 -2.31 4.16 5.47
C SER A 17 -2.93 2.78 5.30
N VAL A 18 -2.14 1.79 4.93
CA VAL A 18 -2.61 0.41 4.73
C VAL A 18 -1.72 -0.58 5.42
N THR A 19 -2.27 -1.72 5.84
CA THR A 19 -1.49 -2.85 6.34
C THR A 19 -1.43 -3.93 5.26
N LEU A 20 -0.23 -4.30 4.83
CA LEU A 20 -0.06 -5.37 3.84
C LEU A 20 -0.22 -6.74 4.50
N VAL A 21 -1.20 -7.50 4.02
CA VAL A 21 -1.58 -8.82 4.55
C VAL A 21 -1.71 -9.86 3.44
N TYR A 22 -1.85 -11.14 3.81
CA TYR A 22 -2.17 -12.20 2.86
C TYR A 22 -3.64 -12.13 2.40
N PRO A 23 -3.99 -12.72 1.24
CA PRO A 23 -5.35 -12.65 0.70
C PRO A 23 -6.47 -13.05 1.66
N GLY A 24 -6.25 -14.05 2.51
CA GLY A 24 -7.25 -14.52 3.48
C GLY A 24 -7.51 -13.56 4.65
N GLU A 25 -6.66 -12.55 4.83
CA GLU A 25 -6.73 -11.60 5.95
C GLU A 25 -7.14 -10.19 5.49
N ALA A 26 -7.42 -10.02 4.20
CA ALA A 26 -7.75 -8.73 3.62
C ALA A 26 -9.10 -8.23 4.14
N ASP A 27 -9.09 -7.00 4.65
CA ASP A 27 -10.25 -6.35 5.24
C ASP A 27 -10.11 -4.85 5.01
N ILE A 28 -10.93 -4.32 4.11
CA ILE A 28 -10.90 -2.92 3.71
C ILE A 28 -11.33 -2.00 4.86
N GLU A 29 -12.29 -2.44 5.70
CA GLU A 29 -12.79 -1.65 6.82
C GLU A 29 -11.69 -1.46 7.88
N GLN A 30 -10.82 -2.45 8.03
CA GLN A 30 -9.64 -2.39 8.91
C GLN A 30 -8.39 -1.82 8.22
N GLY A 31 -8.47 -1.40 6.95
CA GLY A 31 -7.32 -0.90 6.19
C GLY A 31 -6.27 -1.99 5.87
N LYS A 32 -6.66 -3.26 5.91
CA LYS A 32 -5.84 -4.43 5.55
C LYS A 32 -5.96 -4.71 4.06
N VAL A 33 -4.85 -4.60 3.34
CA VAL A 33 -4.78 -4.77 1.89
C VAL A 33 -3.99 -6.01 1.54
N SER A 34 -4.59 -6.88 0.71
CA SER A 34 -3.92 -8.06 0.18
C SER A 34 -2.75 -7.69 -0.71
N ILE A 35 -1.63 -8.40 -0.54
CA ILE A 35 -0.48 -8.36 -1.44
C ILE A 35 -0.79 -8.73 -2.89
N LEU A 36 -1.90 -9.43 -3.15
CA LEU A 36 -2.31 -9.79 -4.51
C LEU A 36 -3.11 -8.68 -5.21
N THR A 37 -3.35 -7.55 -4.56
CA THR A 37 -3.90 -6.37 -5.22
C THR A 37 -2.80 -5.61 -5.96
N PRO A 38 -3.12 -4.85 -7.04
CA PRO A 38 -2.12 -4.07 -7.76
C PRO A 38 -1.31 -3.13 -6.86
N ILE A 39 -1.98 -2.47 -5.91
CA ILE A 39 -1.32 -1.59 -4.95
C ILE A 39 -0.53 -2.36 -3.90
N GLY A 40 -1.06 -3.50 -3.43
CA GLY A 40 -0.37 -4.37 -2.49
C GLY A 40 0.96 -4.84 -3.04
N ALA A 41 0.97 -5.36 -4.28
CA ALA A 41 2.16 -5.79 -4.98
C ALA A 41 3.17 -4.65 -5.21
N ALA A 42 2.69 -3.46 -5.59
CA ALA A 42 3.54 -2.29 -5.81
C ALA A 42 4.27 -1.82 -4.54
N LEU A 43 3.67 -2.02 -3.36
CA LEU A 43 4.25 -1.61 -2.07
C LEU A 43 5.26 -2.62 -1.52
N ILE A 44 5.31 -3.85 -2.05
CA ILE A 44 6.25 -4.88 -1.57
C ILE A 44 7.69 -4.47 -1.88
N GLY A 45 8.55 -4.49 -0.86
CA GLY A 45 9.98 -4.20 -1.00
C GLY A 45 10.32 -2.72 -1.08
N LEU A 46 9.33 -1.82 -1.10
CA LEU A 46 9.57 -0.38 -1.04
C LEU A 46 9.87 0.10 0.38
N SER A 47 10.82 1.02 0.47
CA SER A 47 11.22 1.73 1.67
C SER A 47 10.78 3.19 1.64
N LYS A 48 10.80 3.86 2.81
CA LYS A 48 10.51 5.29 2.93
C LYS A 48 11.30 6.11 1.90
N GLY A 49 10.60 7.01 1.21
CA GLY A 49 11.12 7.90 0.17
C GLY A 49 11.10 7.30 -1.24
N GLN A 50 10.96 5.98 -1.38
CA GLN A 50 10.89 5.36 -2.70
C GLN A 50 9.54 5.56 -3.35
N SER A 51 9.55 5.59 -4.68
CA SER A 51 8.36 5.76 -5.50
C SER A 51 8.28 4.69 -6.57
N ILE A 52 7.06 4.30 -6.91
CA ILE A 52 6.79 3.33 -7.98
C ILE A 52 5.54 3.73 -8.75
N ASP A 53 5.50 3.34 -10.02
CA ASP A 53 4.30 3.41 -10.82
C ASP A 53 3.47 2.13 -10.61
N TRP A 54 2.17 2.29 -10.42
CA TRP A 54 1.24 1.18 -10.25
C TRP A 54 0.00 1.38 -11.12
N ALA A 55 -0.58 0.28 -11.60
CA ALA A 55 -1.86 0.30 -12.28
C ALA A 55 -3.00 0.25 -11.25
N THR A 56 -3.92 1.19 -11.34
CA THR A 56 -5.17 1.16 -10.57
C THR A 56 -6.11 0.07 -11.09
N ARG A 57 -7.16 -0.25 -10.32
CA ARG A 57 -8.19 -1.22 -10.76
C ARG A 57 -8.90 -0.81 -12.05
N THR A 58 -8.91 0.47 -12.39
CA THR A 58 -9.51 1.01 -13.62
C THR A 58 -8.53 1.07 -14.80
N GLY A 59 -7.30 0.59 -14.63
CA GLY A 59 -6.27 0.56 -15.68
C GLY A 59 -5.45 1.85 -15.83
N GLU A 60 -5.73 2.88 -15.03
CA GLU A 60 -4.93 4.10 -15.01
C GLU A 60 -3.60 3.84 -14.28
N THR A 61 -2.48 4.26 -14.87
CA THR A 61 -1.17 4.24 -14.22
C THR A 61 -1.01 5.47 -13.34
N ARG A 62 -0.70 5.26 -12.06
CA ARG A 62 -0.40 6.32 -11.09
C ARG A 62 0.96 6.11 -10.46
N ARG A 63 1.52 7.17 -9.87
CA ARG A 63 2.81 7.11 -9.15
C ARG A 63 2.61 7.33 -7.67
N LEU A 64 3.08 6.40 -6.82
CA LEU A 64 3.01 6.56 -5.37
C LEU A 64 4.39 6.79 -4.79
N THR A 65 4.45 7.43 -3.63
CA THR A 65 5.66 7.57 -2.82
C THR A 65 5.38 7.02 -1.43
N VAL A 66 6.25 6.13 -0.94
CA VAL A 66 6.19 5.62 0.43
C VAL A 66 6.72 6.69 1.39
N LEU A 67 5.90 7.06 2.36
CA LEU A 67 6.21 8.09 3.37
C LEU A 67 6.72 7.47 4.68
N ALA A 68 6.20 6.31 5.05
CA ALA A 68 6.63 5.55 6.22
C ALA A 68 6.30 4.07 6.07
N VAL A 69 7.14 3.23 6.67
CA VAL A 69 6.89 1.79 6.86
C VAL A 69 7.06 1.51 8.34
N ARG A 70 6.06 0.87 8.94
CA ARG A 70 6.00 0.54 10.36
C ARG A 70 5.63 -0.93 10.50
N GLU A 71 6.08 -1.59 11.55
CA GLU A 71 5.53 -2.89 11.92
C GLU A 71 4.07 -2.69 12.34
N ALA A 72 3.14 -3.50 11.82
CA ALA A 72 1.79 -3.47 12.35
C ALA A 72 1.80 -4.25 13.66
N ALA A 73 1.47 -3.59 14.76
CA ALA A 73 1.20 -4.28 16.01
C ALA A 73 -0.08 -5.10 15.84
N PHE A 74 0.06 -6.41 15.72
CA PHE A 74 -1.06 -7.34 15.90
C PHE A 74 -1.12 -7.64 17.40
N ALA A 75 -2.18 -7.13 18.05
CA ALA A 75 -2.53 -7.49 19.42
C ALA A 75 -3.45 -8.71 19.41
#